data_AF-A0AAF3FCG9-F1
#
_entry.id   AF-A0AAF3FCG9-F1
#
_cell.length_a   1.000
_cell.length_b   1.000
_cell.length_c   1.000
_cell.angle_alpha   90.00
_cell.angle_beta   90.00
_cell.angle_gamma   90.00
#
_symmetry.space_group_name_H-M   'P 1'
#
loop_
_entity.id
_entity.type
_entity.pdbx_description
1 polymer ?
#
loop_
_entity_poly.entity_id
_entity_poly.type
_entity_poly.pdbx_seq_one_letter_code
_entity_poly.pdbx_strand_id
1 'polypeptide(L)'
;MYITFLVFATFSTVSSINECVRPWQQPMLTRALIGQPPRAHICHPEGTKCPKGRNEQCQFSFRNFRYVCCEDRPNEDPPECPRYHDTLLTLCDGRENGCPKGFRCLGSRHDESIHLCCRPNLDLKYPEPETTFKDKKLVPKYLPIAPKNVAQIHFGNHTILTGELFSVDELERLVMEPTIELPQWNNQALYTIILFDISSPNPVYVRWLALNVPMNEGLLAVNSKARIVEVYDAPHREDKPTGMHVLILAVFEQKDVWNGKSIGKFDPIGVNVGDWIRKNEEIIPLQPIAGNFYAYMTITD
;
A
#
# COMPACT_ATOMS: atom_id res chain seq x y z
N MET A 1 -30.01 42.90 -56.35
CA MET A 1 -28.58 42.58 -56.50
C MET A 1 -27.92 42.81 -55.15
N TYR A 2 -27.79 41.74 -54.35
CA TYR A 2 -27.10 41.76 -53.06
C TYR A 2 -26.09 40.62 -53.07
N ILE A 3 -24.82 40.97 -52.88
CA ILE A 3 -23.71 40.04 -52.71
C ILE A 3 -23.69 39.66 -51.23
N THR A 4 -23.83 38.38 -50.93
CA THR A 4 -23.66 37.85 -49.56
C THR A 4 -22.37 37.05 -49.51
N PHE A 5 -21.44 37.48 -48.65
CA PHE A 5 -20.21 36.77 -48.34
C PHE A 5 -20.53 35.46 -47.59
N LEU A 6 -20.05 34.33 -48.13
CA LEU A 6 -20.03 33.03 -47.46
C LEU A 6 -18.79 32.95 -46.57
N VAL A 7 -18.97 33.07 -45.25
CA VAL A 7 -17.97 32.70 -44.24
C VAL A 7 -18.09 31.20 -44.01
N PHE A 8 -17.05 30.44 -44.37
CA PHE A 8 -16.93 29.05 -43.94
C PHE A 8 -16.55 29.01 -42.46
N ALA A 9 -17.52 28.69 -41.60
CA ALA A 9 -17.25 28.21 -40.24
C ALA A 9 -17.19 26.68 -40.29
N THR A 10 -15.99 26.11 -40.16
CA THR A 10 -15.80 24.70 -39.88
C THR A 10 -16.32 24.40 -38.47
N PHE A 11 -17.54 23.87 -38.38
CA PHE A 11 -18.03 23.25 -37.16
C PHE A 11 -17.32 21.91 -36.99
N SER A 12 -16.29 21.88 -36.15
CA SER A 12 -15.76 20.65 -35.59
C SER A 12 -16.86 20.01 -34.76
N THR A 13 -17.35 18.85 -35.18
CA THR A 13 -18.24 18.01 -34.39
C THR A 13 -17.46 17.50 -33.18
N VAL A 14 -17.62 18.18 -32.04
CA VAL A 14 -17.26 17.63 -30.74
C VAL A 14 -18.25 16.49 -30.48
N SER A 15 -17.79 15.27 -30.74
CA SER A 15 -18.45 14.05 -30.26
C SER A 15 -18.52 14.14 -28.74
N SER A 16 -19.70 14.42 -28.20
CA SER A 16 -19.97 14.28 -26.77
C SER A 16 -19.82 12.80 -26.41
N ILE A 17 -18.71 12.45 -25.78
CA ILE A 17 -18.56 11.17 -25.11
C ILE A 17 -19.63 11.16 -24.01
N ASN A 18 -20.70 10.41 -24.25
CA ASN A 18 -21.63 10.02 -23.19
C ASN A 18 -20.85 9.12 -22.23
N GLU A 19 -20.29 9.72 -21.18
CA GLU A 19 -19.73 8.99 -20.06
C GLU A 19 -20.83 8.13 -19.44
N CYS A 20 -20.76 6.82 -19.67
CA CYS A 20 -21.61 5.85 -18.99
C CYS A 20 -21.14 5.70 -17.54
N VAL A 21 -21.48 6.68 -16.70
CA VAL A 21 -21.24 6.61 -15.26
C VAL A 21 -22.40 5.84 -14.61
N ARG A 22 -22.14 4.61 -14.16
CA ARG A 22 -23.09 3.80 -13.39
C ARG A 22 -23.25 4.35 -11.96
N PRO A 23 -24.40 4.17 -11.29
CA PRO A 23 -24.74 4.81 -10.01
C PRO A 23 -23.77 4.55 -8.83
N TRP A 24 -23.01 3.46 -8.86
CA TRP A 24 -21.96 3.13 -7.87
C TRP A 24 -20.58 3.76 -8.14
N GLN A 25 -20.43 4.48 -9.25
CA GLN A 25 -19.27 5.35 -9.54
C GLN A 25 -19.43 6.75 -8.94
N GLN A 26 -20.45 6.95 -8.09
CA GLN A 26 -20.36 8.04 -7.13
C GLN A 26 -19.16 7.76 -6.22
N PRO A 27 -18.24 8.72 -6.03
CA PRO A 27 -17.15 8.55 -5.09
C PRO A 27 -17.75 8.14 -3.75
N MET A 28 -17.54 6.89 -3.35
CA MET A 28 -17.83 6.54 -1.97
C MET A 28 -16.98 7.49 -1.13
N LEU A 29 -17.61 8.20 -0.19
CA LEU A 29 -16.97 9.09 0.79
C LEU A 29 -16.01 8.35 1.74
N THR A 30 -15.55 7.16 1.35
CA THR A 30 -14.62 6.29 2.06
C THR A 30 -13.20 6.58 1.57
N ARG A 31 -12.24 6.63 2.50
CA ARG A 31 -10.82 6.82 2.18
C ARG A 31 -10.36 5.76 1.19
N ALA A 32 -9.69 6.18 0.12
CA ALA A 32 -9.17 5.29 -0.90
C ALA A 32 -8.11 4.35 -0.32
N LEU A 33 -8.12 3.08 -0.76
CA LEU A 33 -7.12 2.08 -0.39
C LEU A 33 -6.43 1.54 -1.66
N ILE A 34 -5.22 1.00 -1.54
CA ILE A 34 -4.49 0.38 -2.66
C ILE A 34 -5.32 -0.71 -3.36
N GLY A 35 -6.12 -1.47 -2.60
CA GLY A 35 -7.00 -2.50 -3.14
C GLY A 35 -8.35 -1.98 -3.65
N GLN A 36 -8.69 -0.74 -3.34
CA GLN A 36 -9.98 -0.10 -3.66
C GLN A 36 -9.73 1.36 -4.05
N PRO A 37 -9.16 1.61 -5.25
CA PRO A 37 -8.87 2.97 -5.71
C PRO A 37 -10.16 3.78 -5.89
N PRO A 38 -10.09 5.13 -5.78
CA PRO A 38 -11.26 6.01 -5.84
C PRO A 38 -11.92 6.02 -7.22
N ARG A 39 -11.20 5.57 -8.25
CA ARG A 39 -11.74 5.29 -9.58
C ARG A 39 -11.38 3.86 -9.95
N ALA A 40 -12.39 3.09 -10.36
CA ALA A 40 -12.15 1.77 -10.94
C ALA A 40 -11.33 1.95 -12.24
N HIS A 41 -10.16 1.32 -12.30
CA HIS A 41 -9.46 1.14 -13.56
C HIS A 41 -10.25 0.09 -14.37
N ILE A 42 -10.85 0.50 -15.48
CA ILE A 42 -11.57 -0.42 -16.37
C ILE A 42 -10.53 -1.32 -17.03
N CYS A 43 -10.72 -2.63 -16.94
CA CYS A 43 -9.79 -3.63 -17.48
C CYS A 43 -9.50 -3.43 -18.99
N HIS A 44 -10.42 -2.83 -19.75
CA HIS A 44 -10.26 -2.52 -21.17
C HIS A 44 -11.17 -1.32 -21.56
N PRO A 45 -10.63 -0.10 -21.74
CA PRO A 45 -11.43 1.01 -22.26
C PRO A 45 -11.85 0.80 -23.74
N GLU A 46 -11.17 -0.11 -24.46
CA GLU A 46 -11.31 -0.30 -25.92
C GLU A 46 -12.03 -1.60 -26.36
N GLY A 47 -12.80 -2.25 -25.47
CA GLY A 47 -13.90 -3.13 -25.91
C GLY A 47 -13.72 -4.65 -25.83
N THR A 48 -12.61 -5.18 -25.29
CA THR A 48 -12.54 -6.60 -24.91
C THR A 48 -13.19 -6.80 -23.55
N LYS A 49 -14.44 -7.30 -23.53
CA LYS A 49 -15.09 -7.69 -22.27
C LYS A 49 -14.29 -8.81 -21.62
N CYS A 50 -14.07 -8.72 -20.31
CA CYS A 50 -13.51 -9.82 -19.54
C CYS A 50 -14.30 -11.12 -19.83
N PRO A 51 -13.64 -12.28 -19.90
CA PRO A 51 -14.33 -13.56 -20.11
C PRO A 51 -15.49 -13.70 -19.12
N LYS A 52 -16.66 -14.17 -19.59
CA LYS A 52 -17.85 -14.37 -18.74
C LYS A 52 -17.46 -15.12 -17.45
N GLY A 53 -17.74 -14.52 -16.30
CA GLY A 53 -17.42 -15.08 -14.98
C GLY A 53 -16.13 -14.55 -14.33
N ARG A 54 -15.49 -13.49 -14.86
CA ARG A 54 -14.35 -12.82 -14.23
C ARG A 54 -14.67 -11.38 -13.82
N ASN A 55 -14.01 -10.88 -12.78
CA ASN A 55 -14.17 -9.50 -12.31
C ASN A 55 -13.73 -8.51 -13.39
N GLU A 56 -14.57 -7.52 -13.72
CA GLU A 56 -14.21 -6.42 -14.63
C GLU A 56 -13.31 -5.37 -13.95
N GLN A 57 -12.92 -5.62 -12.70
CA GLN A 57 -12.16 -4.72 -11.83
C GLN A 57 -10.71 -5.19 -11.71
N CYS A 58 -9.76 -4.27 -11.83
CA CYS A 58 -8.33 -4.60 -11.71
C CYS A 58 -7.89 -4.70 -10.23
N GLN A 59 -7.03 -5.67 -9.92
CA GLN A 59 -6.42 -5.85 -8.60
C GLN A 59 -4.99 -5.29 -8.59
N PHE A 60 -4.59 -4.54 -7.54
CA PHE A 60 -3.18 -4.15 -7.41
C PHE A 60 -2.31 -5.34 -7.00
N SER A 61 -1.32 -5.67 -7.82
CA SER A 61 -0.33 -6.70 -7.53
C SER A 61 0.89 -6.08 -6.86
N PHE A 62 1.10 -6.37 -5.57
CA PHE A 62 2.32 -5.98 -4.85
C PHE A 62 3.59 -6.67 -5.37
N ARG A 63 3.43 -7.74 -6.16
CA ARG A 63 4.53 -8.44 -6.83
C ARG A 63 5.11 -7.62 -7.98
N ASN A 64 4.25 -7.08 -8.83
CA ASN A 64 4.61 -6.39 -10.07
C ASN A 64 4.35 -4.88 -10.03
N PHE A 65 3.83 -4.39 -8.91
CA PHE A 65 3.57 -2.98 -8.65
C PHE A 65 2.66 -2.30 -9.68
N ARG A 66 1.65 -3.04 -10.15
CA ARG A 66 0.70 -2.59 -11.17
C ARG A 66 -0.69 -3.12 -10.87
N TYR A 67 -1.71 -2.41 -11.35
CA TYR A 67 -3.05 -2.97 -11.45
C TYR A 67 -3.07 -4.05 -12.54
N VAL A 68 -3.52 -5.23 -12.17
CA VAL A 68 -3.61 -6.42 -13.02
C VAL A 68 -5.09 -6.64 -13.35
N CYS A 69 -5.37 -6.80 -14.63
CA CYS A 69 -6.72 -6.89 -15.20
C CYS A 69 -6.83 -8.19 -16.00
N CYS A 70 -7.96 -8.91 -15.89
CA CYS A 70 -8.52 -10.06 -16.64
C CYS A 70 -7.69 -11.08 -17.46
N GLU A 71 -6.43 -10.84 -17.85
CA GLU A 71 -5.62 -11.73 -18.70
C GLU A 71 -4.23 -12.08 -18.13
N ASP A 72 -3.90 -11.61 -16.93
CA ASP A 72 -2.54 -11.75 -16.35
C ASP A 72 -2.44 -12.78 -15.21
N ARG A 73 -3.02 -13.97 -15.42
CA ARG A 73 -3.00 -15.10 -14.46
C ARG A 73 -1.65 -15.45 -13.81
N PRO A 74 -0.47 -15.36 -14.46
CA PRO A 74 0.79 -15.68 -13.76
C PRO A 74 1.19 -14.66 -12.69
N ASN A 75 0.49 -13.51 -12.64
CA ASN A 75 0.83 -12.35 -11.81
C ASN A 75 -0.15 -12.09 -10.66
N GLU A 76 -1.31 -12.74 -10.69
CA GLU A 76 -2.29 -12.73 -9.61
C GLU A 76 -1.82 -13.61 -8.46
N ASP A 77 -2.16 -13.21 -7.24
CA ASP A 77 -1.95 -14.06 -6.08
C ASP A 77 -2.93 -15.23 -6.13
N PRO A 78 -2.53 -16.43 -5.67
CA PRO A 78 -3.46 -17.54 -5.57
C PRO A 78 -4.70 -17.10 -4.78
N PRO A 79 -5.91 -17.46 -5.22
CA PRO A 79 -7.09 -17.09 -4.48
C PRO A 79 -7.06 -17.79 -3.12
N GLU A 80 -7.38 -17.03 -2.07
CA GLU A 80 -7.40 -17.51 -0.69
C GLU A 80 -8.76 -17.21 -0.08
N CYS A 81 -9.26 -18.10 0.77
CA CYS A 81 -10.52 -17.88 1.46
C CYS A 81 -10.47 -16.63 2.36
N PRO A 82 -11.64 -16.07 2.72
CA PRO A 82 -11.71 -15.00 3.71
C PRO A 82 -11.02 -15.39 5.00
N ARG A 83 -10.63 -14.38 5.79
CA ARG A 83 -10.02 -14.61 7.11
C ARG A 83 -10.90 -15.53 7.95
N TYR A 84 -10.24 -16.32 8.80
CA TYR A 84 -10.84 -17.32 9.68
C TYR A 84 -11.42 -18.53 8.94
N HIS A 85 -10.95 -18.79 7.71
CA HIS A 85 -11.34 -19.96 6.95
C HIS A 85 -10.13 -20.70 6.39
N ASP A 86 -10.17 -22.02 6.45
CA ASP A 86 -9.26 -22.88 5.69
C ASP A 86 -9.58 -22.77 4.20
N THR A 87 -8.54 -22.63 3.39
CA THR A 87 -8.67 -22.63 1.93
C THR A 87 -8.55 -24.04 1.39
N LEU A 88 -9.66 -24.59 0.89
CA LEU A 88 -9.60 -25.67 -0.08
C LEU A 88 -9.48 -24.99 -1.44
N LEU A 89 -8.35 -25.14 -2.13
CA LEU A 89 -8.06 -24.54 -3.46
C LEU A 89 -8.98 -25.07 -4.58
N THR A 90 -10.16 -25.58 -4.22
CA THR A 90 -11.25 -25.97 -5.10
C THR A 90 -12.14 -24.76 -5.33
N LEU A 91 -12.25 -24.35 -6.60
CA LEU A 91 -13.16 -23.31 -7.05
C LEU A 91 -14.62 -23.80 -6.97
N CYS A 92 -15.55 -22.89 -6.72
CA CYS A 92 -16.99 -23.14 -6.73
C CYS A 92 -17.74 -22.03 -7.48
N ASP A 93 -18.95 -22.32 -7.98
CA ASP A 93 -19.70 -21.38 -8.85
C ASP A 93 -20.63 -20.44 -8.06
N GLY A 94 -20.20 -19.98 -6.87
CA GLY A 94 -21.03 -19.17 -5.97
C GLY A 94 -22.23 -19.90 -5.36
N ARG A 95 -22.34 -21.22 -5.55
CA ARG A 95 -23.41 -22.08 -5.01
C ARG A 95 -22.85 -23.00 -3.93
N GLU A 96 -23.55 -23.15 -2.81
CA GLU A 96 -23.12 -24.02 -1.70
C GLU A 96 -22.96 -25.50 -2.12
N ASN A 97 -23.72 -25.96 -3.11
CA ASN A 97 -23.77 -27.37 -3.55
C ASN A 97 -22.48 -27.88 -4.23
N GLY A 98 -21.50 -27.00 -4.51
CA GLY A 98 -20.21 -27.38 -5.12
C GLY A 98 -19.12 -27.78 -4.13
N CYS A 99 -19.32 -27.56 -2.83
CA CYS A 99 -18.27 -27.74 -1.82
C CYS A 99 -18.43 -29.03 -0.99
N PRO A 100 -17.33 -29.68 -0.60
CA PRO A 100 -17.37 -30.83 0.30
C PRO A 100 -18.04 -30.50 1.63
N LYS A 101 -18.56 -31.52 2.32
CA LYS A 101 -19.23 -31.36 3.62
C LYS A 101 -18.33 -30.61 4.61
N GLY A 102 -18.87 -29.54 5.20
CA GLY A 102 -18.15 -28.68 6.14
C GLY A 102 -17.45 -27.48 5.49
N PHE A 103 -17.46 -27.36 4.16
CA PHE A 103 -16.99 -26.20 3.41
C PHE A 103 -18.18 -25.42 2.84
N ARG A 104 -18.03 -24.10 2.72
CA ARG A 104 -18.98 -23.17 2.12
C ARG A 104 -18.31 -22.47 0.94
N CYS A 105 -19.09 -22.17 -0.08
CA CYS A 105 -18.61 -21.41 -1.23
C CYS A 105 -18.54 -19.92 -0.85
N LEU A 106 -17.35 -19.35 -0.69
CA LEU A 106 -17.14 -17.95 -0.32
C LEU A 106 -16.23 -17.27 -1.35
N GLY A 107 -16.42 -15.96 -1.55
CA GLY A 107 -15.52 -15.14 -2.36
C GLY A 107 -14.11 -15.12 -1.77
N SER A 108 -13.10 -15.08 -2.63
CA SER A 108 -11.69 -14.99 -2.25
C SER A 108 -11.40 -13.65 -1.60
N ARG A 109 -10.47 -13.64 -0.63
CA ARG A 109 -9.97 -12.44 0.06
C ARG A 109 -9.34 -11.43 -0.89
N HIS A 110 -8.84 -11.90 -2.04
CA HIS A 110 -8.13 -11.08 -3.01
C HIS A 110 -9.01 -10.64 -4.20
N ASP A 111 -10.07 -11.40 -4.48
CA ASP A 111 -11.04 -11.13 -5.55
C ASP A 111 -12.38 -11.80 -5.20
N GLU A 112 -13.39 -11.01 -4.83
CA GLU A 112 -14.71 -11.53 -4.44
C GLU A 112 -15.44 -12.25 -5.58
N SER A 113 -15.04 -12.06 -6.84
CA SER A 113 -15.61 -12.78 -7.98
C SER A 113 -15.16 -14.25 -8.04
N ILE A 114 -13.96 -14.55 -7.52
CA ILE A 114 -13.43 -15.90 -7.47
C ILE A 114 -13.96 -16.56 -6.19
N HIS A 115 -14.79 -17.59 -6.35
CA HIS A 115 -15.32 -18.30 -5.19
C HIS A 115 -14.58 -19.61 -4.93
N LEU A 116 -14.30 -19.87 -3.66
CA LEU A 116 -13.57 -21.01 -3.17
C LEU A 116 -14.37 -21.78 -2.13
N CYS A 117 -14.07 -23.06 -1.99
CA CYS A 117 -14.58 -23.85 -0.88
C CYS A 117 -13.79 -23.55 0.39
N CYS A 118 -14.45 -22.89 1.34
CA CYS A 118 -13.86 -22.35 2.56
C CYS A 118 -14.51 -22.99 3.79
N ARG A 119 -13.71 -23.44 4.77
CA ARG A 119 -14.23 -23.98 6.03
C ARG A 119 -13.87 -23.04 7.18
N PRO A 120 -14.82 -22.59 8.01
CA PRO A 120 -14.50 -21.80 9.19
C PRO A 120 -13.47 -22.52 10.07
N ASN A 121 -12.41 -21.82 10.44
CA ASN A 121 -11.38 -22.28 11.33
C ASN A 121 -11.19 -21.24 12.44
N LEU A 122 -11.72 -21.57 13.62
CA LEU A 122 -11.70 -20.72 14.81
C LEU A 122 -10.33 -20.68 15.48
N ASP A 123 -9.43 -21.61 15.13
CA ASP A 123 -8.07 -21.66 15.67
C ASP A 123 -7.13 -20.72 14.89
N LEU A 124 -7.52 -20.25 13.70
CA LEU A 124 -6.75 -19.28 12.93
C LEU A 124 -6.81 -17.91 13.59
N LYS A 125 -5.63 -17.41 13.98
CA LYS A 125 -5.44 -16.03 14.44
C LYS A 125 -4.81 -15.21 13.33
N TYR A 126 -5.37 -14.04 13.09
CA TYR A 126 -4.84 -13.06 12.15
C TYR A 126 -4.39 -11.82 12.92
N PRO A 127 -3.24 -11.87 13.63
CA PRO A 127 -2.72 -10.69 14.29
C PRO A 127 -2.43 -9.63 13.22
N GLU A 128 -2.87 -8.40 13.49
CA GLU A 128 -2.50 -7.22 12.69
C GLU A 128 -1.37 -6.48 13.39
N PRO A 129 -0.39 -5.94 12.64
CA PRO A 129 -0.32 -5.85 11.18
C PRO A 129 0.32 -7.07 10.49
N GLU A 130 0.73 -8.09 11.25
CA GLU A 130 1.51 -9.23 10.73
C GLU A 130 0.86 -9.91 9.53
N THR A 131 -0.44 -10.19 9.64
CA THR A 131 -1.25 -10.79 8.58
C THR A 131 -1.17 -9.96 7.31
N THR A 132 -1.51 -8.66 7.40
CA THR A 132 -1.55 -7.79 6.23
C THR A 132 -0.18 -7.65 5.57
N PHE A 133 0.90 -7.52 6.34
CA PHE A 133 2.26 -7.42 5.79
C PHE A 133 2.68 -8.70 5.04
N LYS A 134 2.28 -9.88 5.52
CA LYS A 134 2.53 -11.16 4.85
C LYS A 134 1.67 -11.32 3.60
N ASP A 135 0.37 -11.03 3.71
CA ASP A 135 -0.60 -11.12 2.60
C ASP A 135 -0.18 -10.21 1.42
N LYS A 136 0.36 -9.03 1.71
CA LYS A 136 0.86 -8.09 0.71
C LYS A 136 2.31 -8.33 0.29
N LYS A 137 2.91 -9.46 0.70
CA LYS A 137 4.29 -9.86 0.37
C LYS A 137 5.35 -8.81 0.74
N LEU A 138 5.06 -7.98 1.74
CA LEU A 138 6.03 -7.01 2.27
C LEU A 138 7.09 -7.72 3.13
N VAL A 139 6.70 -8.85 3.72
CA VAL A 139 7.56 -9.78 4.47
C VAL A 139 7.61 -11.11 3.72
N PRO A 140 8.79 -11.76 3.58
CA PRO A 140 10.11 -11.31 4.02
C PRO A 140 10.84 -10.42 3.01
N LYS A 141 10.16 -9.95 1.95
CA LYS A 141 10.80 -9.29 0.79
C LYS A 141 11.51 -8.00 1.16
N TYR A 142 10.88 -7.13 1.94
CA TYR A 142 11.42 -5.82 2.32
C TYR A 142 11.74 -5.71 3.82
N LEU A 143 11.00 -6.44 4.66
CA LEU A 143 11.24 -6.54 6.10
C LEU A 143 11.49 -8.00 6.48
N PRO A 144 12.46 -8.31 7.37
CA PRO A 144 12.73 -9.69 7.79
C PRO A 144 11.55 -10.32 8.54
N ILE A 145 10.90 -9.56 9.42
CA ILE A 145 9.77 -9.97 10.24
C ILE A 145 8.74 -8.84 10.24
N ALA A 146 7.45 -9.21 10.25
CA ALA A 146 6.38 -8.22 10.28
C ALA A 146 6.32 -7.46 11.62
N PRO A 147 5.86 -6.20 11.63
CA PRO A 147 5.75 -5.43 12.86
C PRO A 147 4.79 -6.05 13.87
N LYS A 148 5.05 -5.84 15.16
CA LYS A 148 4.16 -6.32 16.25
C LYS A 148 2.85 -5.55 16.34
N ASN A 149 2.90 -4.23 16.12
CA ASN A 149 1.75 -3.33 16.26
C ASN A 149 1.57 -2.45 15.03
N VAL A 150 0.34 -1.98 14.80
CA VAL A 150 0.04 -0.99 13.77
C VAL A 150 0.54 0.38 14.25
N ALA A 151 1.41 1.02 13.47
CA ALA A 151 1.82 2.40 13.74
C ALA A 151 0.72 3.38 13.28
N GLN A 152 0.29 4.27 14.18
CA GLN A 152 -0.60 5.37 13.81
C GLN A 152 0.25 6.53 13.30
N ILE A 153 0.18 6.79 12.00
CA ILE A 153 0.96 7.83 11.33
C ILE A 153 0.06 9.04 11.15
N HIS A 154 0.46 10.20 11.68
CA HIS A 154 -0.34 11.42 11.65
C HIS A 154 0.36 12.50 10.82
N PHE A 155 -0.32 12.96 9.77
CA PHE A 155 0.04 14.13 8.98
C PHE A 155 -0.92 15.28 9.32
N GLY A 156 -0.51 16.15 10.25
CA GLY A 156 -1.40 17.15 10.83
C GLY A 156 -2.60 16.48 11.51
N ASN A 157 -3.81 16.76 11.03
CA ASN A 157 -5.05 16.19 11.56
C ASN A 157 -5.48 14.87 10.87
N HIS A 158 -4.65 14.31 9.98
CA HIS A 158 -4.97 13.11 9.19
C HIS A 158 -4.18 11.90 9.68
N THR A 159 -4.87 10.91 10.25
CA THR A 159 -4.26 9.62 10.65
C THR A 159 -4.35 8.61 9.53
N ILE A 160 -3.22 8.13 9.00
CA ILE A 160 -3.18 7.19 7.88
C ILE A 160 -3.79 5.83 8.24
N LEU A 161 -4.66 5.31 7.37
CA LEU A 161 -5.09 3.91 7.41
C LEU A 161 -4.06 3.00 6.73
N THR A 162 -3.98 1.76 7.19
CA THR A 162 -3.15 0.75 6.53
C THR A 162 -3.59 0.53 5.08
N GLY A 163 -2.68 0.79 4.15
CA GLY A 163 -2.91 0.70 2.72
C GLY A 163 -3.71 1.87 2.14
N GLU A 164 -3.84 3.01 2.85
CA GLU A 164 -4.46 4.22 2.31
C GLU A 164 -3.74 4.69 1.04
N LEU A 165 -4.50 5.15 0.06
CA LEU A 165 -4.02 5.60 -1.25
C LEU A 165 -4.33 7.09 -1.41
N PHE A 166 -3.30 7.90 -1.60
CA PHE A 166 -3.40 9.32 -1.88
C PHE A 166 -3.33 9.60 -3.37
N SER A 167 -4.25 10.43 -3.87
CA SER A 167 -4.19 10.96 -5.23
C SER A 167 -3.14 12.08 -5.35
N VAL A 168 -2.78 12.45 -6.58
CA VAL A 168 -1.83 13.54 -6.86
C VAL A 168 -2.26 14.85 -6.18
N ASP A 169 -3.56 15.11 -6.13
CA ASP A 169 -4.13 16.32 -5.53
C ASP A 169 -4.06 16.33 -3.99
N GLU A 170 -3.82 15.18 -3.36
CA GLU A 170 -3.75 15.03 -1.90
C GLU A 170 -2.33 15.03 -1.35
N LEU A 171 -1.31 15.08 -2.22
CA LEU A 171 0.11 15.02 -1.82
C LEU A 171 0.52 16.19 -0.92
N GLU A 172 -0.14 17.34 -1.05
CA GLU A 172 0.07 18.50 -0.17
C GLU A 172 -0.11 18.18 1.33
N ARG A 173 -0.91 17.15 1.65
CA ARG A 173 -1.10 16.67 3.03
C ARG A 173 0.12 15.97 3.59
N LEU A 174 1.01 15.46 2.72
CA LEU A 174 2.16 14.63 3.07
C LEU A 174 3.48 15.41 3.07
N VAL A 175 3.44 16.74 2.94
CA VAL A 175 4.62 17.60 2.77
C VAL A 175 5.48 17.68 4.03
N MET A 176 4.85 17.72 5.21
CA MET A 176 5.58 17.76 6.48
C MET A 176 5.83 16.36 7.02
N GLU A 177 6.93 16.18 7.75
CA GLU A 177 7.22 14.92 8.43
C GLU A 177 6.06 14.52 9.37
N PRO A 178 5.69 13.23 9.40
CA PRO A 178 4.59 12.78 10.23
C PRO A 178 5.02 12.63 11.70
N THR A 179 4.05 12.70 12.59
CA THR A 179 4.21 12.18 13.96
C THR A 179 3.71 10.74 14.02
N ILE A 180 4.31 9.93 14.90
CA ILE A 180 3.97 8.51 15.02
C ILE A 180 3.50 8.23 16.45
N GLU A 181 2.35 7.59 16.57
CA GLU A 181 1.77 7.15 17.83
C GLU A 181 1.70 5.63 17.89
N LEU A 182 1.91 5.07 19.09
CA LEU A 182 1.63 3.67 19.40
C LEU A 182 0.81 3.53 20.67
N PRO A 183 0.03 2.44 20.80
CA PRO A 183 -0.81 2.20 21.97
C PRO A 183 -0.02 2.15 23.28
N GLN A 184 1.23 1.64 23.25
CA GLN A 184 2.08 1.49 24.42
C GLN A 184 3.54 1.71 24.03
N TRP A 185 4.10 2.83 24.49
CA TRP A 185 5.53 3.11 24.38
C TRP A 185 6.25 2.77 25.67
N ASN A 186 7.52 2.36 25.52
CA ASN A 186 8.48 2.45 26.60
C ASN A 186 9.03 3.88 26.64
N ASN A 187 8.67 4.65 27.68
CA ASN A 187 9.02 6.06 27.80
C ASN A 187 10.53 6.31 27.97
N GLN A 188 11.30 5.29 28.33
CA GLN A 188 12.75 5.38 28.55
C GLN A 188 13.55 4.88 27.36
N ALA A 189 12.90 4.28 26.36
CA ALA A 189 13.58 3.74 25.19
C ALA A 189 13.83 4.82 24.13
N LEU A 190 14.79 4.51 23.25
CA LEU A 190 15.03 5.25 22.02
C LEU A 190 14.51 4.44 20.85
N TYR A 191 14.12 5.14 19.80
CA TYR A 191 13.50 4.53 18.64
C TYR A 191 14.24 4.87 17.35
N THR A 192 14.20 3.93 16.43
CA THR A 192 14.63 4.10 15.04
C THR A 192 13.41 4.06 14.14
N ILE A 193 13.26 5.09 13.30
CA ILE A 193 12.20 5.21 12.32
C ILE A 193 12.83 5.10 10.94
N ILE A 194 12.27 4.22 10.09
CA ILE A 194 12.62 4.15 8.67
C ILE A 194 11.35 4.19 7.83
N LEU A 195 11.31 5.10 6.85
CA LEU A 195 10.30 5.19 5.80
C LEU A 195 10.99 4.92 4.46
N PHE A 196 10.45 4.01 3.67
CA PHE A 196 11.06 3.67 2.39
C PHE A 196 10.02 3.29 1.34
N ASP A 197 10.38 3.57 0.10
CA ASP A 197 9.59 3.46 -1.10
C ASP A 197 9.95 2.20 -1.89
N ILE A 198 8.98 1.29 -2.02
CA ILE A 198 9.18 -0.04 -2.61
C ILE A 198 8.81 -0.12 -4.10
N SER A 199 8.59 1.02 -4.73
CA SER A 199 8.03 1.15 -6.09
C SER A 199 9.06 0.93 -7.18
N SER A 200 10.33 1.09 -6.82
CA SER A 200 11.46 0.47 -7.50
C SER A 200 11.87 -0.75 -6.68
N PRO A 201 11.35 -1.96 -6.95
CA PRO A 201 11.70 -3.13 -6.17
C PRO A 201 13.15 -3.52 -6.45
N ASN A 202 14.01 -3.20 -5.49
CA ASN A 202 15.42 -3.58 -5.43
C ASN A 202 16.30 -2.94 -6.53
N PRO A 203 16.90 -1.78 -6.22
CA PRO A 203 16.95 -1.17 -4.88
C PRO A 203 15.74 -0.31 -4.50
N VAL A 204 15.34 -0.33 -3.21
CA VAL A 204 14.35 0.62 -2.67
C VAL A 204 14.98 1.98 -2.41
N TYR A 205 14.15 3.01 -2.26
CA TYR A 205 14.57 4.36 -1.88
C TYR A 205 14.12 4.69 -0.46
N VAL A 206 15.04 4.99 0.44
CA VAL A 206 14.76 5.38 1.83
C VAL A 206 14.45 6.86 1.85
N ARG A 207 13.20 7.20 2.18
CA ARG A 207 12.68 8.57 2.22
C ARG A 207 12.84 9.23 3.58
N TRP A 208 13.10 8.46 4.63
CA TRP A 208 13.34 9.00 5.96
C TRP A 208 14.06 7.98 6.83
N LEU A 209 15.11 8.41 7.54
CA LEU A 209 15.80 7.59 8.51
C LEU A 209 16.20 8.46 9.70
N ALA A 210 15.50 8.27 10.82
CA ALA A 210 15.76 8.94 12.08
C ALA A 210 16.12 7.93 13.16
N LEU A 211 17.18 8.22 13.90
CA LEU A 211 17.76 7.35 14.92
C LEU A 211 17.77 8.05 16.27
N ASN A 212 17.88 7.28 17.35
CA ASN A 212 17.89 7.81 18.72
C ASN A 212 16.70 8.73 18.99
N VAL A 213 15.54 8.43 18.41
CA VAL A 213 14.34 9.26 18.55
C VAL A 213 13.75 8.99 19.93
N PRO A 214 13.72 9.98 20.84
CA PRO A 214 13.06 9.81 22.12
C PRO A 214 11.54 9.90 21.93
N MET A 215 10.80 9.25 22.82
CA MET A 215 9.36 9.46 22.91
C MET A 215 9.05 10.71 23.73
N ASN A 216 8.09 11.51 23.27
CA ASN A 216 7.58 12.67 23.97
C ASN A 216 6.05 12.63 24.02
N GLU A 217 5.47 12.63 25.22
CA GLU A 217 4.01 12.65 25.42
C GLU A 217 3.24 11.58 24.61
N GLY A 218 3.82 10.39 24.45
CA GLY A 218 3.20 9.28 23.69
C GLY A 218 3.37 9.37 22.17
N LEU A 219 4.11 10.36 21.68
CA LEU A 219 4.41 10.56 20.27
C LEU A 219 5.91 10.42 20.00
N LEU A 220 6.25 9.80 18.87
CA LEU A 220 7.54 9.98 18.25
C LEU A 220 7.46 11.16 17.29
N ALA A 221 8.16 12.23 17.65
CA ALA A 221 8.42 13.36 16.78
C ALA A 221 9.94 13.58 16.75
N VAL A 222 10.50 13.72 15.56
CA VAL A 222 11.91 14.03 15.41
C VAL A 222 12.16 15.42 15.99
N ASN A 223 13.09 15.48 16.94
CA ASN A 223 13.48 16.71 17.61
C ASN A 223 15.00 16.83 17.62
N SER A 224 15.52 17.89 18.25
CA SER A 224 16.97 18.16 18.30
C SER A 224 17.82 17.06 18.94
N LYS A 225 17.23 16.09 19.66
CA LYS A 225 17.93 14.94 20.25
C LYS A 225 18.00 13.75 19.31
N ALA A 226 17.11 13.68 18.32
CA ALA A 226 17.14 12.64 17.30
C ALA A 226 18.33 12.88 16.35
N ARG A 227 18.92 11.79 15.87
CA ARG A 227 19.93 11.82 14.82
C ARG A 227 19.28 11.51 13.49
N ILE A 228 19.18 12.53 12.64
CA ILE A 228 18.66 12.38 11.28
C ILE A 228 19.79 11.88 10.38
N VAL A 229 19.61 10.69 9.80
CA VAL A 229 20.52 10.12 8.81
C VAL A 229 20.04 10.47 7.41
N GLU A 230 18.74 10.34 7.17
CA GLU A 230 18.07 10.79 5.96
C GLU A 230 16.91 11.69 6.35
N VAL A 231 16.87 12.90 5.79
CA VAL A 231 15.79 13.88 6.05
C VAL A 231 14.51 13.38 5.41
N TYR A 232 13.36 13.69 6.01
CA TYR A 232 12.08 13.31 5.43
C TYR A 232 11.92 13.91 4.02
N ASP A 233 11.88 13.04 3.02
CA ASP A 233 11.68 13.37 1.62
C ASP A 233 10.22 13.11 1.23
N ALA A 234 9.45 14.20 1.16
CA ALA A 234 8.02 14.17 0.94
C ALA A 234 7.65 13.59 -0.44
N PRO A 235 6.52 12.86 -0.56
CA PRO A 235 5.99 12.43 -1.85
C PRO A 235 5.81 13.59 -2.82
N HIS A 236 6.30 13.44 -4.05
CA HIS A 236 6.16 14.44 -5.10
C HIS A 236 5.44 13.88 -6.33
N ARG A 237 4.66 14.73 -6.99
CA ARG A 237 3.87 14.36 -8.19
C ARG A 237 4.73 13.94 -9.39
N GLU A 238 6.02 14.29 -9.37
CA GLU A 238 7.02 14.00 -10.41
C GLU A 238 7.97 12.86 -10.01
N ASP A 239 7.71 12.19 -8.88
CA ASP A 239 8.51 11.05 -8.45
C ASP A 239 8.61 9.98 -9.54
N LYS A 240 9.77 9.30 -9.56
CA LYS A 240 10.06 8.23 -10.51
C LYS A 240 10.23 6.91 -9.77
N PRO A 241 9.76 5.77 -10.33
CA PRO A 241 9.05 5.63 -11.60
C PRO A 241 7.64 6.24 -11.56
N THR A 242 7.11 6.69 -12.70
CA THR A 242 5.72 7.20 -12.71
C THR A 242 4.73 6.09 -12.40
N GLY A 243 3.68 6.42 -11.66
CA GLY A 243 2.58 5.53 -11.31
C GLY A 243 2.33 5.48 -9.82
N MET A 244 2.02 4.30 -9.30
CA MET A 244 1.81 4.11 -7.88
C MET A 244 3.14 4.02 -7.16
N HIS A 245 3.22 4.69 -6.01
CA HIS A 245 4.25 4.49 -5.02
C HIS A 245 3.68 3.86 -3.75
N VAL A 246 4.35 2.87 -3.16
CA VAL A 246 3.98 2.32 -1.83
C VAL A 246 5.12 2.58 -0.86
N LEU A 247 4.79 3.25 0.23
CA LEU A 247 5.70 3.59 1.32
C LEU A 247 5.46 2.66 2.51
N ILE A 248 6.54 2.11 3.06
CA ILE A 248 6.53 1.31 4.27
C ILE A 248 7.22 2.10 5.38
N LEU A 249 6.52 2.28 6.50
CA LEU A 249 7.08 2.81 7.73
C LEU A 249 7.29 1.68 8.72
N ALA A 250 8.51 1.59 9.27
CA ALA A 250 8.85 0.65 10.33
C ALA A 250 9.53 1.40 11.49
N VAL A 251 9.12 1.06 12.72
CA VAL A 251 9.66 1.60 13.96
C VAL A 251 10.28 0.48 14.77
N PHE A 252 11.48 0.72 15.28
CA PHE A 252 12.22 -0.22 16.11
C PHE A 252 12.50 0.42 17.46
N GLU A 253 12.18 -0.30 18.54
CA GLU A 253 12.72 0.01 19.86
C GLU A 253 14.19 -0.42 19.88
N GLN A 254 15.08 0.51 20.20
CA GLN A 254 16.52 0.27 20.18
C GLN A 254 16.95 -0.51 21.42
N LYS A 255 17.86 -1.47 21.21
CA LYS A 255 18.59 -2.16 22.27
C LYS A 255 19.73 -1.29 22.83
N ASP A 256 20.31 -0.43 21.99
CA ASP A 256 21.41 0.45 22.34
C ASP A 256 21.35 1.77 21.55
N VAL A 257 22.16 2.76 21.93
CA VAL A 257 22.26 4.06 21.28
C VAL A 257 23.08 3.96 19.99
N TRP A 258 22.59 4.55 18.90
CA TRP A 258 23.38 4.70 17.67
C TRP A 258 24.52 5.69 17.89
N ASN A 259 25.74 5.19 17.99
CA ASN A 259 26.94 6.00 18.10
C ASN A 259 27.45 6.46 16.71
N GLY A 260 28.22 7.55 16.67
CA GLY A 260 28.71 8.22 15.43
C GLY A 260 29.32 7.26 14.39
N LYS A 261 30.00 6.22 14.88
CA LYS A 261 30.80 5.27 14.07
C LYS A 261 30.01 4.09 13.51
N SER A 262 28.83 3.75 14.05
CA SER A 262 28.13 2.50 13.70
C SER A 262 27.33 2.53 12.39
N ILE A 263 26.88 3.70 11.93
CA ILE A 263 26.04 3.81 10.71
C ILE A 263 26.86 3.80 9.42
N GLY A 264 28.12 4.25 9.46
CA GLY A 264 28.91 4.48 8.25
C GLY A 264 28.27 5.53 7.33
N LYS A 265 28.68 5.54 6.06
CA LYS A 265 28.01 6.32 5.01
C LYS A 265 26.74 5.57 4.59
N PHE A 266 25.57 6.17 4.82
CA PHE A 266 24.29 5.67 4.36
C PHE A 266 23.99 6.28 2.99
N ASP A 267 23.55 5.46 2.04
CA ASP A 267 23.03 5.90 0.74
C ASP A 267 21.53 5.61 0.76
N PRO A 268 20.65 6.63 0.63
CA PRO A 268 19.21 6.41 0.65
C PRO A 268 18.72 5.68 -0.60
N ILE A 269 19.48 5.72 -1.69
CA ILE A 269 19.22 4.97 -2.91
C ILE A 269 19.96 3.64 -2.80
N GLY A 270 19.43 2.56 -3.35
CA GLY A 270 20.21 1.31 -3.38
C GLY A 270 19.90 0.34 -2.25
N VAL A 271 19.08 0.72 -1.27
CA VAL A 271 19.08 0.05 0.04
C VAL A 271 18.32 -1.28 -0.02
N ASN A 272 18.93 -2.34 0.51
CA ASN A 272 18.20 -3.53 0.95
C ASN A 272 17.90 -3.38 2.44
N VAL A 273 16.68 -2.95 2.77
CA VAL A 273 16.28 -2.64 4.16
C VAL A 273 16.37 -3.88 5.05
N GLY A 274 16.02 -5.06 4.53
CA GLY A 274 16.13 -6.31 5.28
C GLY A 274 17.57 -6.64 5.67
N ASP A 275 18.52 -6.46 4.76
CA ASP A 275 19.95 -6.68 5.04
C ASP A 275 20.51 -5.60 5.95
N TRP A 276 20.07 -4.34 5.80
CA TRP A 276 20.45 -3.25 6.70
C TRP A 276 19.98 -3.53 8.14
N ILE A 277 18.75 -4.03 8.33
CA ILE A 277 18.24 -4.42 9.65
C ILE A 277 19.09 -5.55 10.24
N ARG A 278 19.36 -6.62 9.47
CA ARG A 278 20.19 -7.75 9.93
C ARG A 278 21.61 -7.32 10.31
N LYS A 279 22.23 -6.44 9.53
CA LYS A 279 23.58 -5.93 9.80
C LYS A 279 23.65 -5.14 11.12
N ASN A 280 22.54 -4.57 11.56
CA ASN A 280 22.46 -3.73 12.75
C ASN A 280 21.65 -4.38 13.88
N GLU A 281 21.56 -5.72 13.90
CA GLU A 281 20.72 -6.45 14.86
C GLU A 281 21.15 -6.30 16.33
N GLU A 282 22.39 -5.89 16.57
CA GLU A 282 22.92 -5.54 17.88
C GLU A 282 22.29 -4.26 18.45
N ILE A 283 21.88 -3.32 17.58
CA ILE A 283 21.31 -2.02 17.98
C ILE A 283 19.78 -2.04 17.87
N ILE A 284 19.21 -2.67 16.85
CA ILE A 284 17.77 -2.79 16.63
C ILE A 284 17.36 -4.26 16.50
N PRO A 285 16.19 -4.69 17.01
CA PRO A 285 15.70 -6.05 16.79
C PRO A 285 15.34 -6.27 15.31
N LEU A 286 15.37 -7.55 14.86
CA LEU A 286 14.92 -7.92 13.51
C LEU A 286 13.42 -7.62 13.28
N GLN A 287 12.63 -7.65 14.35
CA GLN A 287 11.19 -7.38 14.31
C GLN A 287 10.92 -5.92 14.72
N PRO A 288 10.28 -5.11 13.85
CA PRO A 288 9.82 -3.78 14.22
C PRO A 288 8.80 -3.86 15.37
N ILE A 289 8.88 -2.95 16.34
CA ILE A 289 7.86 -2.83 17.39
C ILE A 289 6.53 -2.37 16.80
N ALA A 290 6.59 -1.58 15.73
CA ALA A 290 5.43 -1.20 14.96
C ALA A 290 5.74 -0.84 13.52
N GLY A 291 4.70 -0.80 12.71
CA GLY A 291 4.81 -0.38 11.32
C GLY A 291 3.44 -0.21 10.67
N ASN A 292 3.45 0.47 9.54
CA ASN A 292 2.28 0.70 8.71
C ASN A 292 2.75 0.96 7.27
N PHE A 293 1.85 0.95 6.30
CA PHE A 293 2.17 1.30 4.92
C PHE A 293 1.01 2.05 4.28
N TYR A 294 1.33 2.88 3.29
CA TYR A 294 0.38 3.65 2.50
C TYR A 294 0.94 3.84 1.10
N ALA A 295 0.15 4.40 0.20
CA ALA A 295 0.53 4.62 -1.18
C ALA A 295 0.11 5.99 -1.68
N TYR A 296 0.76 6.43 -2.75
CA TYR A 296 0.34 7.61 -3.48
C TYR A 296 0.52 7.41 -4.99
N MET A 297 -0.16 8.22 -5.78
CA MET A 297 -0.02 8.22 -7.25
C MET A 297 0.78 9.44 -7.69
N THR A 298 1.64 9.27 -8.70
CA THR A 298 2.27 10.37 -9.43
C THR A 298 1.48 10.68 -10.70
N ILE A 299 1.86 11.74 -11.41
CA ILE A 299 1.33 12.02 -12.73
C ILE A 299 1.76 10.89 -13.68
N THR A 300 0.80 10.33 -14.40
CA THR A 300 1.03 9.49 -15.58
C THR A 300 1.09 10.40 -16.80
N ASP A 301 2.22 10.39 -17.52
CA ASP A 301 2.36 11.06 -18.82
C ASP A 301 1.34 10.56 -19.85
#